data_AF-A0A1I0ZPP7-F1
#
_entry.id   AF-A0A1I0ZPP7-F1
#
_cell.length_a   1.000
_cell.length_b   1.000
_cell.length_c   1.000
_cell.angle_alpha   90.00
_cell.angle_beta   90.00
_cell.angle_gamma   90.00
#
_symmetry.space_group_name_H-M   'P 1'
#
loop_
_entity.id
_entity.type
_entity.pdbx_description
1 polymer ?
#
loop_
_entity_poly.entity_id
_entity_poly.type
_entity_poly.pdbx_seq_one_letter_code
_entity_poly.pdbx_strand_id
1 'polypeptide(L)'
;MCLPFVAIGIWMIMDNPYGSTEYIMGWFGTCFFGLGIPVGLFQTFDKRPQILITEKGIWDRTTNQTAVKWEQIIEAYPLDIHGQKFISLVTDDTFVFKKKPYKWAAKINKFVGAQNLNLHLGQINIDEIELTNFINQLSLQSIDERRKTIKTFKVKRTNFSLSDLQKILIYIFISLIILILTLSSFVAFLVVMGVSGVSALTARWQPDNAIIRKYAGIVTWLGFLNMVLLFGTMKIYDNVTEEVGEKLAIEIEEFQKQNTSFPTEINSITSKLESNIIERIFIEQIDYKPLDNDYEIEATMIFGKRKKYDKNNGEWR
;
A
#
# COMPACT_ATOMS: atom_id res chain seq x y z
N MET A 1 1.03 -3.95 0.28
CA MET A 1 0.69 -5.39 0.36
C MET A 1 -0.77 -5.48 0.74
N CYS A 2 -1.58 -5.27 -0.29
CA CYS A 2 -3.03 -5.08 -0.29
C CYS A 2 -3.55 -4.01 0.66
N LEU A 3 -3.00 -2.80 0.56
CA LEU A 3 -3.72 -1.52 0.66
C LEU A 3 -4.94 -1.56 1.62
N PRO A 4 -4.77 -1.85 2.92
CA PRO A 4 -5.76 -2.44 3.86
C PRO A 4 -7.10 -2.89 3.24
N PHE A 5 -6.97 -3.94 2.43
CA PHE A 5 -8.00 -4.59 1.61
C PHE A 5 -8.86 -3.62 0.84
N VAL A 6 -8.07 -2.88 0.07
CA VAL A 6 -8.37 -1.66 -0.68
C VAL A 6 -9.44 -0.88 0.07
N ALA A 7 -9.00 -0.44 1.26
CA ALA A 7 -9.72 0.26 2.31
C ALA A 7 -11.11 -0.34 2.60
N ILE A 8 -11.12 -1.60 3.06
CA ILE A 8 -12.30 -2.41 3.42
C ILE A 8 -13.38 -2.25 2.35
N GLY A 9 -13.00 -2.60 1.12
CA GLY A 9 -13.89 -2.55 -0.04
C GLY A 9 -14.59 -1.20 -0.10
N ILE A 10 -13.81 -0.13 0.06
CA ILE A 10 -14.26 1.26 0.03
C ILE A 10 -15.42 1.48 1.01
N TRP A 11 -15.19 0.97 2.23
CA TRP A 11 -16.08 0.98 3.38
C TRP A 11 -17.43 0.33 3.06
N MET A 12 -17.38 -0.88 2.52
CA MET A 12 -18.54 -1.69 2.12
C MET A 12 -19.57 -0.90 1.32
N ILE A 13 -19.00 0.03 0.57
CA ILE A 13 -19.66 0.92 -0.35
C ILE A 13 -20.72 1.75 0.40
N MET A 14 -20.30 2.30 1.54
CA MET A 14 -20.84 3.51 2.18
C MET A 14 -22.28 3.43 2.71
N ASP A 15 -22.59 2.28 3.34
CA ASP A 15 -23.49 2.12 4.50
C ASP A 15 -25.02 2.16 4.29
N ASN A 16 -25.48 1.49 3.24
CA ASN A 16 -26.85 0.97 3.15
C ASN A 16 -27.07 -0.21 4.14
N PRO A 17 -28.32 -0.55 4.52
CA PRO A 17 -28.58 -1.56 5.55
C PRO A 17 -27.99 -2.94 5.24
N TYR A 18 -27.70 -3.66 6.31
CA TYR A 18 -27.18 -5.02 6.27
C TYR A 18 -28.04 -5.92 5.37
N GLY A 19 -27.40 -6.56 4.38
CA GLY A 19 -28.04 -7.47 3.42
C GLY A 19 -28.22 -6.89 2.01
N SER A 20 -27.96 -5.60 1.82
CA SER A 20 -27.94 -4.97 0.49
C SER A 20 -26.80 -5.51 -0.39
N THR A 21 -27.02 -5.44 -1.71
CA THR A 21 -26.09 -5.93 -2.73
C THR A 21 -24.74 -5.21 -2.68
N GLU A 22 -24.78 -3.92 -2.37
CA GLU A 22 -23.64 -3.02 -2.25
C GLU A 22 -22.73 -3.43 -1.09
N TYR A 23 -23.34 -3.79 0.05
CA TYR A 23 -22.62 -4.29 1.23
C TYR A 23 -21.90 -5.62 0.93
N ILE A 24 -22.55 -6.53 0.19
CA ILE A 24 -21.95 -7.82 -0.23
C ILE A 24 -20.77 -7.60 -1.18
N MET A 25 -20.88 -6.63 -2.09
CA MET A 25 -19.78 -6.27 -3.00
C MET A 25 -18.56 -5.72 -2.24
N GLY A 26 -18.80 -4.94 -1.19
CA GLY A 26 -17.80 -4.51 -0.23
C GLY A 26 -16.97 -5.65 0.35
N TRP A 27 -17.67 -6.68 0.83
CA TRP A 27 -17.04 -7.91 1.34
C TRP A 27 -16.18 -8.59 0.28
N PHE A 28 -16.71 -8.73 -0.93
CA PHE A 28 -16.01 -9.43 -2.00
C PHE A 28 -14.71 -8.72 -2.40
N GLY A 29 -14.76 -7.39 -2.53
CA GLY A 29 -13.57 -6.59 -2.80
C GLY A 29 -12.53 -6.73 -1.69
N THR A 30 -12.98 -6.62 -0.44
CA THR A 30 -12.12 -6.78 0.74
C THR A 30 -11.42 -8.15 0.72
N CYS A 31 -12.16 -9.25 0.54
CA CYS A 31 -11.58 -10.59 0.51
C CYS A 31 -10.65 -10.81 -0.69
N PHE A 32 -10.98 -10.25 -1.86
CA PHE A 32 -10.18 -10.42 -3.06
C PHE A 32 -8.80 -9.77 -2.92
N PHE A 33 -8.78 -8.50 -2.51
CA PHE A 33 -7.51 -7.84 -2.20
C PHE A 33 -6.89 -8.48 -0.96
N GLY A 34 -7.70 -8.99 -0.04
CA GLY A 34 -7.41 -9.94 1.04
C GLY A 34 -6.25 -10.87 0.73
N LEU A 35 -6.50 -11.65 -0.32
CA LEU A 35 -5.67 -12.75 -0.75
C LEU A 35 -4.30 -12.32 -1.31
N GLY A 36 -4.14 -11.07 -1.72
CA GLY A 36 -2.82 -10.62 -2.17
C GLY A 36 -1.79 -10.51 -1.04
N ILE A 37 -2.19 -10.48 0.23
CA ILE A 37 -1.24 -10.59 1.36
C ILE A 37 -0.63 -11.97 1.44
N PRO A 38 -1.38 -13.08 1.58
CA PRO A 38 -0.76 -14.41 1.61
C PRO A 38 0.03 -14.70 0.34
N VAL A 39 -0.43 -14.23 -0.84
CA VAL A 39 0.35 -14.36 -2.08
C VAL A 39 1.63 -13.53 -2.05
N GLY A 40 1.57 -12.28 -1.60
CA GLY A 40 2.73 -11.40 -1.50
C GLY A 40 3.74 -11.87 -0.45
N LEU A 41 3.26 -12.40 0.69
CA LEU A 41 4.07 -13.07 1.69
C LEU A 41 4.73 -14.31 1.11
N PHE A 42 3.95 -15.17 0.43
CA PHE A 42 4.48 -16.35 -0.24
C PHE A 42 5.60 -15.97 -1.21
N GLN A 43 5.41 -14.93 -2.03
CA GLN A 43 6.44 -14.43 -2.96
C GLN A 43 7.65 -13.82 -2.25
N THR A 44 7.45 -13.12 -1.13
CA THR A 44 8.53 -12.52 -0.34
C THR A 44 9.40 -13.59 0.32
N PHE A 45 8.78 -14.69 0.76
CA PHE A 45 9.48 -15.86 1.30
C PHE A 45 9.93 -16.84 0.21
N ASP A 46 9.50 -16.63 -1.04
CA ASP A 46 9.90 -17.44 -2.17
C ASP A 46 11.33 -17.08 -2.61
N LYS A 47 12.28 -17.84 -2.06
CA LYS A 47 13.71 -17.69 -2.37
C LYS A 47 14.12 -18.33 -3.70
N ARG A 48 13.18 -18.85 -4.50
CA ARG A 48 13.51 -19.47 -5.79
C ARG A 48 14.02 -18.39 -6.76
N PRO A 49 15.10 -18.66 -7.52
CA PRO A 49 15.64 -17.69 -8.46
C PRO A 49 14.63 -17.41 -9.59
N GLN A 50 14.55 -16.14 -10.01
CA GLN A 50 13.74 -15.77 -11.17
C GLN A 50 14.39 -16.23 -12.48
N ILE A 51 15.67 -15.92 -12.67
CA ILE A 51 16.46 -16.32 -13.83
C ILE A 51 17.55 -17.29 -13.36
N LEU A 52 17.66 -18.43 -14.04
CA LEU A 52 18.71 -19.42 -13.85
C LEU A 52 19.55 -19.51 -15.13
N ILE A 53 20.83 -19.19 -15.01
CA ILE A 53 21.80 -19.28 -16.09
C ILE A 53 22.71 -20.47 -15.78
N THR A 54 22.76 -21.44 -16.70
CA THR A 54 23.58 -22.66 -16.59
C THR A 54 24.44 -22.83 -17.83
N GLU A 55 25.36 -23.79 -17.85
CA GLU A 55 26.15 -24.12 -19.04
C GLU A 55 25.32 -24.66 -20.22
N LYS A 56 24.09 -25.13 -19.95
CA LYS A 56 23.18 -25.70 -20.96
C LYS A 56 22.22 -24.67 -21.56
N GLY A 57 21.91 -23.61 -20.82
CA GLY A 57 20.97 -22.60 -21.28
C GLY A 57 20.54 -21.63 -20.18
N ILE A 58 19.58 -20.78 -20.55
CA ILE A 58 18.93 -19.80 -19.69
C ILE A 58 17.47 -20.19 -19.45
N TRP A 59 17.02 -20.05 -18.22
CA TRP A 59 15.63 -20.27 -17.84
C TRP A 59 15.11 -19.09 -17.04
N ASP A 60 13.91 -18.61 -17.38
CA ASP A 60 13.21 -17.58 -16.64
C ASP A 60 11.84 -18.11 -16.20
N ARG A 61 11.64 -18.10 -14.89
CA ARG A 61 10.42 -18.54 -14.23
C ARG A 61 9.16 -17.80 -14.72
N THR A 62 9.29 -16.52 -15.07
CA THR A 62 8.17 -15.66 -15.46
C THR A 62 7.62 -15.99 -16.86
N THR A 63 8.45 -16.55 -17.73
CA THR A 63 8.10 -16.86 -19.13
C THR A 63 7.24 -18.12 -19.26
N ASN A 64 7.21 -18.98 -18.23
CA ASN A 64 6.57 -20.30 -18.27
C ASN A 64 7.03 -21.20 -19.44
N GLN A 65 8.23 -20.94 -19.97
CA GLN A 65 8.85 -21.76 -21.01
C GLN A 65 9.83 -22.78 -20.42
N THR A 66 10.26 -23.74 -21.24
CA THR A 66 11.43 -24.57 -20.93
C THR A 66 12.70 -23.73 -21.04
N ALA A 67 13.79 -24.19 -20.41
CA ALA A 67 15.09 -23.55 -20.57
C ALA A 67 15.44 -23.44 -22.07
N VAL A 68 15.87 -22.25 -22.48
CA VAL A 68 16.32 -21.98 -23.85
C VAL A 68 17.79 -22.36 -23.89
N LYS A 69 18.12 -23.31 -24.76
CA LYS A 69 19.52 -23.73 -24.89
C LYS A 69 20.32 -22.61 -25.55
N TRP A 70 21.58 -22.49 -25.18
CA TRP A 70 22.45 -21.44 -25.74
C TRP A 70 22.57 -21.51 -27.25
N GLU A 71 22.58 -22.74 -27.81
CA GLU A 71 22.67 -22.97 -29.25
C GLU A 71 21.44 -22.44 -30.02
N GLN A 72 20.33 -22.24 -29.31
CA GLN A 72 19.07 -21.75 -29.89
C GLN A 72 18.96 -20.23 -29.83
N ILE A 73 19.87 -19.55 -29.13
CA ILE A 73 19.86 -18.09 -28.99
C ILE A 73 20.75 -17.51 -30.08
N ILE A 74 20.14 -16.73 -30.98
CA ILE A 74 20.85 -16.02 -32.05
C ILE A 74 21.49 -14.75 -31.48
N GLU A 75 20.71 -13.97 -30.75
CA GLU A 75 21.16 -12.74 -30.10
C GLU A 75 20.21 -12.32 -28.96
N ALA A 76 20.69 -11.42 -28.13
CA ALA A 76 19.94 -10.74 -27.09
C ALA A 76 20.16 -9.22 -27.17
N TYR A 77 19.13 -8.44 -26.87
CA TYR A 77 19.21 -6.98 -26.80
C TYR A 77 18.38 -6.42 -25.64
N PRO A 78 18.81 -5.30 -25.03
CA PRO A 78 18.03 -4.65 -23.99
C PRO A 78 16.81 -3.95 -24.61
N LEU A 79 15.71 -3.93 -23.86
CA LEU A 79 14.49 -3.26 -24.25
C LEU A 79 13.91 -2.54 -23.02
N ASP A 80 13.55 -1.26 -23.19
CA ASP A 80 12.85 -0.49 -22.17
C ASP A 80 11.42 -0.20 -22.66
N ILE A 81 10.44 -0.69 -21.90
CA ILE A 81 9.02 -0.40 -22.13
C ILE A 81 8.50 0.35 -20.90
N HIS A 82 8.25 1.65 -21.05
CA HIS A 82 7.70 2.51 -19.98
C HIS A 82 8.52 2.52 -18.68
N GLY A 83 9.85 2.48 -18.77
CA GLY A 83 10.76 2.46 -17.62
C GLY A 83 10.92 1.06 -17.00
N GLN A 84 10.27 0.05 -17.57
CA GLN A 84 10.51 -1.35 -17.22
C GLN A 84 11.54 -1.95 -18.16
N LYS A 85 12.57 -2.54 -17.55
CA LYS A 85 13.74 -3.06 -18.23
C LYS A 85 13.55 -4.53 -18.58
N PHE A 86 13.83 -4.89 -19.81
CA PHE A 86 13.75 -6.23 -20.36
C PHE A 86 15.02 -6.58 -21.14
N ILE A 87 15.25 -7.88 -21.30
CA ILE A 87 16.19 -8.41 -22.30
C ILE A 87 15.39 -9.28 -23.25
N SER A 88 15.30 -8.86 -24.51
CA SER A 88 14.66 -9.63 -25.56
C SER A 88 15.64 -10.68 -26.07
N LEU A 89 15.20 -11.93 -26.16
CA LEU A 89 15.97 -13.04 -26.72
C LEU A 89 15.43 -13.38 -28.10
N VAL A 90 16.30 -13.33 -29.11
CA VAL A 90 16.03 -13.80 -30.47
C VAL A 90 16.44 -15.27 -30.53
N THR A 91 15.49 -16.16 -30.77
CA THR A 91 15.73 -17.60 -30.87
C THR A 91 15.61 -18.08 -32.31
N ASP A 92 16.31 -19.16 -32.64
CA ASP A 92 16.13 -19.85 -33.91
C ASP A 92 14.80 -20.63 -33.99
N ASP A 93 14.53 -21.20 -35.17
CA ASP A 93 13.30 -21.94 -35.46
C ASP A 93 13.21 -23.29 -34.70
N THR A 94 14.30 -23.75 -34.09
CA THR A 94 14.30 -25.00 -33.31
C THR A 94 13.68 -24.80 -31.92
N PHE A 95 13.55 -23.55 -31.47
CA PHE A 95 12.91 -23.24 -30.20
C PHE A 95 11.39 -23.26 -30.31
N VAL A 96 10.76 -24.27 -29.70
CA VAL A 96 9.30 -24.42 -29.69
C VAL A 96 8.73 -23.82 -28.41
N PHE A 97 7.94 -22.75 -28.57
CA PHE A 97 7.19 -22.17 -27.47
C PHE A 97 6.16 -23.16 -26.92
N LYS A 98 6.21 -23.39 -25.60
CA LYS A 98 5.30 -24.28 -24.87
C LYS A 98 3.85 -23.79 -24.91
N LYS A 99 3.67 -22.47 -25.00
CA LYS A 99 2.39 -21.80 -25.21
C LYS A 99 2.53 -20.80 -26.34
N LYS A 100 1.69 -20.93 -27.38
CA LYS A 100 1.64 -19.93 -28.45
C LYS A 100 1.11 -18.61 -27.87
N PRO A 101 1.81 -17.47 -28.05
CA PRO A 101 1.28 -16.19 -27.64
C PRO A 101 -0.03 -15.91 -28.39
N TYR A 102 -0.99 -15.27 -27.70
CA TYR A 102 -2.23 -14.85 -28.35
C TYR A 102 -1.92 -13.91 -29.52
N LYS A 103 -2.66 -14.03 -30.63
CA LYS A 103 -2.40 -13.24 -31.86
C LYS A 103 -2.32 -11.74 -31.62
N TRP A 104 -3.16 -11.21 -30.72
CA TRP A 104 -3.17 -9.80 -30.34
C TRP A 104 -1.88 -9.41 -29.59
N ALA A 105 -1.42 -10.24 -28.66
CA ALA A 105 -0.21 -10.01 -27.88
C ALA A 105 1.05 -10.04 -28.77
N ALA A 106 1.09 -10.96 -29.75
CA ALA A 106 2.16 -11.02 -30.74
C ALA A 106 2.24 -9.73 -31.59
N LYS A 107 1.09 -9.14 -31.94
CA LYS A 107 1.05 -7.86 -32.68
C LYS A 107 1.57 -6.69 -31.85
N ILE A 108 1.24 -6.67 -30.55
CA ILE A 108 1.75 -5.67 -29.60
C ILE A 108 3.25 -5.81 -29.43
N ASN A 109 3.75 -7.04 -29.19
CA ASN A 109 5.19 -7.30 -29.05
C ASN A 109 5.97 -6.78 -30.26
N LYS A 110 5.50 -7.09 -31.47
CA LYS A 110 6.12 -6.60 -32.71
C LYS A 110 6.11 -5.06 -32.81
N PHE A 111 5.04 -4.40 -32.35
CA PHE A 111 4.93 -2.95 -32.37
C PHE A 111 5.92 -2.27 -31.40
N VAL A 112 6.14 -2.85 -30.22
CA VAL A 112 7.07 -2.31 -29.21
C VAL A 112 8.51 -2.80 -29.40
N GLY A 113 8.81 -3.51 -30.48
CA GLY A 113 10.13 -4.08 -30.74
C GLY A 113 10.50 -5.24 -29.81
N ALA A 114 9.55 -5.82 -29.09
CA ALA A 114 9.74 -6.97 -28.22
C ALA A 114 9.67 -8.28 -29.01
N GLN A 115 10.47 -9.27 -28.60
CA GLN A 115 10.35 -10.62 -29.11
C GLN A 115 9.27 -11.40 -28.37
N ASN A 116 9.04 -12.64 -28.79
CA ASN A 116 8.14 -13.55 -28.07
C ASN A 116 8.75 -14.06 -26.76
N LEU A 117 10.06 -13.91 -26.57
CA LEU A 117 10.77 -14.29 -25.35
C LEU A 117 11.52 -13.09 -24.78
N ASN A 118 10.99 -12.53 -23.69
CA ASN A 118 11.58 -11.38 -23.01
C ASN A 118 11.83 -11.73 -21.54
N LEU A 119 13.05 -11.50 -21.07
CA LEU A 119 13.43 -11.63 -19.67
C LEU A 119 13.10 -10.33 -18.95
N HIS A 120 12.23 -10.40 -17.95
CA HIS A 120 11.85 -9.20 -17.19
C HIS A 120 12.86 -8.93 -16.07
N LEU A 121 13.49 -7.75 -16.08
CA LEU A 121 14.51 -7.37 -15.09
C LEU A 121 13.96 -6.58 -13.91
N GLY A 122 12.67 -6.24 -13.88
CA GLY A 122 12.12 -5.35 -12.84
C GLY A 122 12.24 -5.84 -11.40
N GLN A 123 12.45 -7.15 -11.19
CA GLN A 123 12.66 -7.75 -9.85
C GLN A 123 14.13 -8.13 -9.59
N ILE A 124 15.02 -7.89 -10.54
CA ILE A 124 16.44 -8.29 -10.46
C ILE A 124 17.30 -7.03 -10.53
N ASN A 125 18.11 -6.81 -9.50
CA ASN A 125 19.06 -5.72 -9.51
C ASN A 125 20.32 -6.09 -10.31
N ILE A 126 20.21 -5.97 -11.64
CA ILE A 126 21.31 -6.19 -12.57
C ILE A 126 21.27 -5.14 -13.67
N ASP A 127 22.46 -4.75 -14.15
CA ASP A 127 22.56 -3.87 -15.30
C ASP A 127 22.13 -4.62 -16.57
N GLU A 128 21.18 -4.02 -17.31
CA GLU A 128 20.57 -4.65 -18.48
C GLU A 128 21.57 -4.85 -19.63
N ILE A 129 22.52 -3.93 -19.78
CA ILE A 129 23.53 -3.96 -20.84
C ILE A 129 24.57 -5.02 -20.47
N GLU A 130 25.03 -5.02 -19.22
CA GLU A 130 25.97 -6.02 -18.70
C GLU A 130 25.42 -7.44 -18.85
N LEU A 131 24.16 -7.68 -18.46
CA LEU A 131 23.54 -8.99 -18.60
C LEU A 131 23.28 -9.37 -20.06
N THR A 132 22.90 -8.42 -20.92
CA THR A 132 22.74 -8.68 -22.35
C THR A 132 24.06 -9.12 -22.99
N ASN A 133 25.14 -8.38 -22.75
CA ASN A 133 26.46 -8.71 -23.26
C ASN A 133 26.93 -10.09 -22.77
N PHE A 134 26.65 -10.40 -21.51
CA PHE A 134 26.94 -11.70 -20.93
C PHE A 134 26.17 -12.85 -21.61
N ILE A 135 24.88 -12.66 -21.89
CA ILE A 135 24.05 -13.65 -22.61
C ILE A 135 24.59 -13.87 -24.03
N ASN A 136 24.88 -12.79 -24.76
CA ASN A 136 25.45 -12.87 -26.10
C ASN A 136 26.80 -13.60 -26.09
N GLN A 137 27.66 -13.31 -25.10
CA GLN A 137 28.92 -14.02 -24.95
C GLN A 137 28.72 -15.53 -24.72
N LEU A 138 27.79 -15.93 -23.86
CA LEU A 138 27.53 -17.35 -23.59
C LEU A 138 26.96 -18.11 -24.80
N SER A 139 26.16 -17.44 -25.64
CA SER A 139 25.58 -18.04 -26.85
C SER A 139 26.65 -18.54 -27.83
N LEU A 140 27.79 -17.86 -27.90
CA LEU A 140 28.89 -18.14 -28.83
C LEU A 140 29.95 -19.12 -28.27
N GLN A 141 29.89 -19.43 -26.98
CA GLN A 141 30.91 -20.22 -26.28
C GLN A 141 30.61 -21.71 -26.26
N SER A 142 31.66 -22.52 -26.09
CA SER A 142 31.54 -23.95 -25.78
C SER A 142 31.09 -24.19 -24.33
N ILE A 143 30.63 -25.41 -24.02
CA ILE A 143 30.12 -25.76 -22.69
C ILE A 143 31.13 -25.52 -21.56
N ASP A 144 32.42 -25.77 -21.81
CA ASP A 144 33.48 -25.61 -20.80
C ASP A 144 33.84 -24.13 -20.59
N GLU A 145 33.81 -23.32 -21.65
CA GLU A 145 34.00 -21.87 -21.58
C GLU A 145 32.84 -21.22 -20.84
N ARG A 146 31.59 -21.59 -21.16
CA ARG A 146 30.39 -21.11 -20.45
C ARG A 146 30.50 -21.38 -18.96
N ARG A 147 30.92 -22.59 -18.56
CA ARG A 147 31.11 -22.94 -17.15
C ARG A 147 32.13 -22.05 -16.45
N LYS A 148 33.23 -21.68 -17.14
CA LYS A 148 34.23 -20.74 -16.60
C LYS A 148 33.66 -19.33 -16.49
N THR A 149 33.05 -18.83 -17.56
CA THR A 149 32.48 -17.47 -17.65
C THR A 149 31.36 -17.26 -16.62
N ILE A 150 30.47 -18.23 -16.42
CA ILE A 150 29.42 -18.19 -15.39
C ILE A 150 30.00 -18.10 -13.98
N LYS A 151 31.06 -18.86 -13.68
CA LYS A 151 31.71 -18.81 -12.35
C LYS A 151 32.37 -17.46 -12.06
N THR A 152 32.86 -16.78 -13.09
CA THR A 152 33.55 -15.48 -12.95
C THR A 152 32.60 -14.28 -12.98
N PHE A 153 31.36 -14.47 -13.46
CA PHE A 153 30.39 -13.39 -13.57
C PHE A 153 29.94 -12.92 -12.17
N LYS A 154 30.16 -11.64 -11.88
CA LYS A 154 29.81 -11.04 -10.59
C LYS A 154 28.61 -10.13 -10.77
N VAL A 155 27.53 -10.46 -10.10
CA VAL A 155 26.37 -9.57 -10.00
C VAL A 155 26.58 -8.60 -8.84
N LYS A 156 26.40 -7.30 -9.07
CA LYS A 156 26.31 -6.31 -8.00
C LYS A 156 25.06 -6.59 -7.16
N ARG A 157 25.22 -7.28 -6.03
CA ARG A 157 24.15 -7.42 -5.04
C ARG A 157 23.89 -6.05 -4.42
N THR A 158 22.70 -5.50 -4.62
CA THR A 158 22.18 -4.45 -3.72
C THR A 158 21.83 -5.11 -2.40
N ASN A 159 22.73 -5.00 -1.43
CA ASN A 159 22.37 -5.28 -0.06
C ASN A 159 21.53 -4.10 0.44
N PHE A 160 20.42 -4.40 1.13
CA PHE A 160 19.67 -3.39 1.85
C PHE A 160 20.62 -2.64 2.79
N SER A 161 20.81 -1.35 2.54
CA SER A 161 21.82 -0.57 3.24
C SER A 161 21.22 0.15 4.45
N LEU A 162 22.08 0.54 5.40
CA LEU A 162 21.66 1.40 6.51
C LEU A 162 21.05 2.73 6.00
N SER A 163 21.53 3.23 4.86
CA SER A 163 20.99 4.43 4.20
C SER A 163 19.55 4.20 3.71
N ASP A 164 19.21 3.01 3.24
CA ASP A 164 17.85 2.70 2.78
C ASP A 164 16.89 2.61 3.96
N LEU A 165 17.33 2.06 5.09
CA LEU A 165 16.57 2.10 6.34
C LEU A 165 16.34 3.53 6.82
N GLN A 166 17.37 4.40 6.77
CA GLN A 166 17.24 5.82 7.12
C GLN A 166 16.21 6.53 6.24
N LYS A 167 16.21 6.29 4.92
CA LYS A 167 15.21 6.86 4.01
C LYS A 167 13.79 6.42 4.37
N ILE A 168 13.61 5.14 4.70
CA ILE A 168 12.29 4.62 5.13
C ILE A 168 11.83 5.31 6.40
N LEU A 169 12.70 5.44 7.41
CA LEU A 169 12.37 6.13 8.66
C LEU A 169 12.01 7.61 8.42
N ILE A 170 12.74 8.30 7.54
CA ILE A 170 12.44 9.68 7.15
C ILE A 170 11.04 9.77 6.53
N TYR A 171 10.68 8.86 5.62
CA TYR A 171 9.34 8.87 5.02
C TYR A 171 8.23 8.59 6.04
N ILE A 172 8.47 7.69 6.99
CA ILE A 172 7.52 7.43 8.09
C ILE A 172 7.33 8.70 8.93
N PHE A 173 8.41 9.38 9.29
CA PHE A 173 8.36 10.60 10.09
C PHE A 173 7.63 11.74 9.35
N ILE A 174 7.93 11.93 8.07
CA ILE A 174 7.22 12.90 7.22
C ILE A 174 5.72 12.57 7.18
N SER A 175 5.36 11.29 7.01
CA SER A 175 3.96 10.87 6.96
C SER A 175 3.23 11.16 8.29
N LEU A 176 3.89 10.97 9.44
CA LEU A 176 3.32 11.28 10.75
C LEU A 176 3.11 12.78 10.95
N ILE A 177 4.08 13.62 10.52
CA ILE A 177 3.95 15.08 10.58
C ILE A 177 2.77 15.55 9.73
N ILE A 178 2.65 15.05 8.49
CA ILE A 178 1.54 15.42 7.61
C ILE A 178 0.21 14.97 8.23
N LEU A 179 0.15 13.78 8.85
CA LEU A 179 -1.05 13.30 9.54
C LEU A 179 -1.48 14.26 10.66
N ILE A 180 -0.57 14.60 11.57
CA ILE A 180 -0.82 15.54 12.68
C ILE A 180 -1.28 16.89 12.11
N LEU A 181 -0.61 17.40 11.08
CA LEU A 181 -0.97 18.65 10.42
C LEU A 181 -2.39 18.59 9.86
N THR A 182 -2.76 17.50 9.17
CA THR A 182 -4.10 17.37 8.59
C THR A 182 -5.20 17.13 9.60
N LEU A 183 -4.92 16.51 10.76
CA LEU A 183 -5.87 16.38 11.87
C LEU A 183 -6.15 17.72 12.57
N SER A 184 -5.21 18.68 12.51
CA SER A 184 -5.36 19.97 13.17
C SER A 184 -6.48 20.84 12.59
N SER A 185 -6.72 20.79 11.28
CA SER A 185 -7.75 21.59 10.63
C SER A 185 -8.15 21.05 9.25
N PHE A 186 -9.41 21.28 8.88
CA PHE A 186 -9.91 20.96 7.55
C PHE A 186 -9.16 21.71 6.43
N VAL A 187 -8.72 22.95 6.69
CA VAL A 187 -7.94 23.74 5.73
C VAL A 187 -6.58 23.08 5.46
N ALA A 188 -5.87 22.62 6.49
CA ALA A 188 -4.60 21.93 6.34
C ALA A 188 -4.75 20.64 5.52
N PHE A 189 -5.83 19.88 5.76
CA PHE A 189 -6.19 18.72 4.95
C PHE A 189 -6.35 19.09 3.46
N LEU A 190 -7.15 20.11 3.13
CA LEU A 190 -7.36 20.53 1.74
C LEU A 190 -6.06 20.96 1.05
N VAL A 191 -5.18 21.66 1.77
CA VAL A 191 -3.87 22.08 1.24
C VAL A 191 -3.01 20.87 0.87
N VAL A 192 -2.90 19.88 1.76
CA VAL A 192 -2.13 18.65 1.50
C VAL A 192 -2.70 17.92 0.28
N MET A 193 -4.03 17.78 0.19
CA MET A 193 -4.67 17.12 -0.95
C MET A 193 -4.47 17.88 -2.26
N GLY A 194 -4.55 19.22 -2.24
CA GLY A 194 -4.30 20.06 -3.40
C GLY A 194 -2.87 19.92 -3.92
N VAL A 195 -1.88 19.99 -3.01
CA VAL A 195 -0.45 19.83 -3.36
C VAL A 195 -0.18 18.43 -3.94
N SER A 196 -0.75 17.38 -3.36
CA SER A 196 -0.60 16.03 -3.88
C SER A 196 -1.30 15.81 -5.23
N GLY A 197 -2.46 16.45 -5.47
CA GLY A 197 -3.13 16.45 -6.77
C GLY A 197 -2.30 17.11 -7.87
N VAL A 198 -1.75 18.30 -7.60
CA VAL A 198 -0.83 19.00 -8.53
C VAL A 198 0.42 18.17 -8.80
N SER A 199 0.95 17.51 -7.77
CA SER A 199 2.11 16.63 -7.89
C SER A 199 1.82 15.41 -8.77
N ALA A 200 0.62 14.82 -8.68
CA ALA A 200 0.23 13.69 -9.53
C ALA A 200 0.18 14.09 -11.01
N LEU A 201 -0.39 15.26 -11.31
CA LEU A 201 -0.42 15.81 -12.67
C LEU A 201 0.99 16.09 -13.18
N THR A 202 1.83 16.69 -12.33
CA THR A 202 3.24 16.99 -12.66
C THR A 202 4.03 15.72 -12.98
N ALA A 203 3.89 14.68 -12.16
CA ALA A 203 4.55 13.39 -12.37
C ALA A 203 4.14 12.73 -13.68
N ARG A 204 2.90 12.96 -14.13
CA ARG A 204 2.35 12.39 -15.37
C ARG A 204 2.75 13.18 -16.62
N TRP A 205 2.77 14.51 -16.54
CA TRP A 205 2.97 15.39 -17.71
C TRP A 205 4.41 15.86 -17.94
N GLN A 206 5.33 15.63 -17.00
CA GLN A 206 6.76 15.87 -17.21
C GLN A 206 7.56 14.56 -17.21
N PRO A 207 7.37 13.67 -18.20
CA PRO A 207 8.10 12.41 -18.25
C PRO A 207 9.61 12.60 -18.45
N ASP A 208 10.01 13.69 -19.11
CA ASP A 208 11.40 13.92 -19.54
C ASP A 208 12.31 14.42 -18.40
N ASN A 209 11.75 15.05 -17.36
CA ASN A 209 12.51 15.47 -16.19
C ASN A 209 12.42 14.43 -15.08
N ALA A 210 13.40 13.51 -15.08
CA ALA A 210 13.45 12.40 -14.11
C ALA A 210 13.46 12.87 -12.65
N ILE A 211 14.07 14.02 -12.33
CA ILE A 211 14.14 14.57 -10.97
C ILE A 211 12.76 15.06 -10.53
N ILE A 212 12.12 15.90 -11.35
CA ILE A 212 10.78 16.43 -11.05
C ILE A 212 9.78 15.28 -10.93
N ARG A 213 9.78 14.35 -11.89
CA ARG A 213 8.90 13.17 -11.87
C ARG A 213 9.07 12.35 -10.59
N LYS A 214 10.31 12.13 -10.15
CA LYS A 214 10.60 11.38 -8.92
C LYS A 214 10.00 12.06 -7.69
N TYR A 215 10.26 13.35 -7.49
CA TYR A 215 9.77 14.06 -6.30
C TYR A 215 8.26 14.29 -6.34
N ALA A 216 7.70 14.62 -7.51
CA ALA A 216 6.25 14.71 -7.70
C ALA A 216 5.56 13.38 -7.41
N GLY A 217 6.15 12.26 -7.83
CA GLY A 217 5.68 10.92 -7.47
C GLY A 217 5.71 10.65 -5.97
N ILE A 218 6.79 11.04 -5.27
CA ILE A 218 6.90 10.90 -3.81
C ILE A 218 5.81 11.71 -3.09
N VAL A 219 5.60 12.98 -3.46
CA VAL A 219 4.57 13.85 -2.84
C VAL A 219 3.16 13.31 -3.09
N THR A 220 2.92 12.74 -4.27
CA THR A 220 1.65 12.07 -4.60
C THR A 220 1.41 10.89 -3.67
N TRP A 221 2.41 10.02 -3.49
CA TRP A 221 2.32 8.86 -2.60
C TRP A 221 2.18 9.25 -1.13
N LEU A 222 2.86 10.29 -0.67
CA LEU A 222 2.73 10.78 0.71
C LEU A 222 1.34 11.35 0.98
N GLY A 223 0.77 12.15 0.07
CA GLY A 223 -0.60 12.64 0.24
C GLY A 223 -1.63 11.52 0.22
N PHE A 224 -1.45 10.54 -0.65
CA PHE A 224 -2.30 9.36 -0.67
C PHE A 224 -2.21 8.57 0.65
N LEU A 225 -1.01 8.31 1.15
CA LEU A 225 -0.80 7.64 2.44
C LEU A 225 -1.44 8.44 3.58
N ASN A 226 -1.28 9.77 3.56
CA ASN A 226 -1.87 10.66 4.55
C ASN A 226 -3.40 10.55 4.56
N MET A 227 -4.04 10.54 3.39
CA MET A 227 -5.48 10.38 3.28
C MET A 227 -5.97 9.06 3.92
N VAL A 228 -5.26 7.96 3.66
CA VAL A 228 -5.58 6.65 4.25
C VAL A 228 -5.42 6.68 5.77
N LEU A 229 -4.33 7.25 6.28
CA LEU A 229 -4.09 7.37 7.71
C LEU A 229 -5.14 8.26 8.39
N LEU A 230 -5.47 9.40 7.79
CA LEU A 230 -6.45 10.35 8.33
C LEU A 230 -7.82 9.69 8.51
N PHE A 231 -8.33 9.02 7.47
CA PHE A 231 -9.62 8.33 7.57
C PHE A 231 -9.59 7.18 8.57
N GLY A 232 -8.48 6.43 8.64
CA GLY A 232 -8.29 5.41 9.66
C GLY A 232 -8.34 5.99 11.08
N THR A 233 -7.65 7.10 11.31
CA THR A 233 -7.64 7.79 12.60
C THR A 233 -9.01 8.35 12.97
N MET A 234 -9.73 8.99 12.04
CA MET A 234 -11.08 9.50 12.29
C MET A 234 -12.02 8.39 12.73
N LYS A 235 -11.98 7.24 12.05
CA LYS A 235 -12.87 6.12 12.37
C LYS A 235 -12.57 5.50 13.74
N ILE A 236 -11.27 5.33 14.05
CA ILE A 236 -10.87 4.84 15.38
C ILE A 236 -11.35 5.81 16.45
N TYR A 237 -11.22 7.12 16.21
CA TYR A 237 -11.70 8.13 17.14
C TYR A 237 -13.21 8.06 17.31
N ASP A 238 -14.00 8.07 16.22
CA ASP A 238 -15.46 8.02 16.28
C ASP A 238 -15.96 6.81 17.11
N ASN A 239 -15.45 5.61 16.82
CA ASN A 239 -15.75 4.40 17.60
C ASN A 239 -15.44 4.57 19.10
N VAL A 240 -14.26 5.11 19.42
CA VAL A 240 -13.85 5.35 20.82
C VAL A 240 -14.76 6.37 21.48
N THR A 241 -15.14 7.44 20.76
CA THR A 241 -16.01 8.48 21.33
C THR A 241 -17.42 8.00 21.61
N GLU A 242 -17.99 7.16 20.74
CA GLU A 242 -19.30 6.54 20.94
C GLU A 242 -19.28 5.59 22.14
N GLU A 243 -18.27 4.70 22.21
CA GLU A 243 -18.09 3.77 23.33
C GLU A 243 -17.94 4.52 24.67
N VAL A 244 -17.14 5.60 24.70
CA VAL A 244 -16.98 6.42 25.91
C VAL A 244 -18.27 7.15 26.28
N GLY A 245 -18.99 7.70 25.29
CA GLY A 245 -20.27 8.38 25.53
C GLY A 245 -21.30 7.43 26.16
N GLU A 246 -21.41 6.22 25.63
CA GLU A 246 -22.32 5.19 26.13
C GLU A 246 -21.96 4.76 27.56
N LYS A 247 -20.68 4.45 27.79
CA LYS A 247 -20.15 4.10 29.13
C LYS A 247 -20.43 5.19 30.16
N LEU A 248 -20.24 6.46 29.79
CA LEU A 248 -20.50 7.59 30.68
C LEU A 248 -21.99 7.75 30.98
N ALA A 249 -22.86 7.64 29.97
CA ALA A 249 -24.30 7.73 30.17
C ALA A 249 -24.82 6.65 31.13
N ILE A 250 -24.36 5.41 30.96
CA ILE A 250 -24.69 4.29 31.85
C ILE A 250 -24.27 4.58 33.30
N GLU A 251 -23.03 4.99 33.51
CA GLU A 251 -22.51 5.23 34.86
C GLU A 251 -23.18 6.45 35.53
N ILE A 252 -23.54 7.50 34.77
CA ILE A 252 -24.32 8.64 35.27
C ILE A 252 -25.71 8.19 35.74
N GLU A 253 -26.38 7.34 34.96
CA GLU A 253 -27.70 6.82 35.31
C GLU A 253 -27.66 5.85 36.50
N GLU A 254 -26.63 5.00 36.60
CA GLU A 254 -26.40 4.15 37.77
C GLU A 254 -26.13 4.98 39.03
N PHE A 255 -25.32 6.04 38.91
CA PHE A 255 -25.08 6.98 40.00
C PHE A 255 -26.39 7.62 40.47
N GLN A 256 -27.24 8.07 39.53
CA GLN A 256 -28.54 8.66 39.85
C GLN A 256 -29.46 7.66 40.56
N LYS A 257 -29.51 6.39 40.11
CA LYS A 257 -30.31 5.33 40.76
C LYS A 257 -29.86 5.09 42.20
N GLN A 258 -28.57 5.21 42.49
CA GLN A 258 -28.02 5.00 43.83
C GLN A 258 -28.19 6.22 44.76
N ASN A 259 -28.03 7.44 44.24
CA ASN A 259 -27.95 8.67 45.03
C ASN A 259 -29.16 9.60 44.90
N THR A 260 -30.17 9.24 44.10
CA THR A 260 -31.38 10.01 43.80
C THR A 260 -31.17 11.37 43.11
N SER A 261 -29.92 11.80 42.91
CA SER A 261 -29.52 13.00 42.18
C SER A 261 -28.40 12.69 41.18
N PHE A 262 -28.30 13.52 40.14
CA PHE A 262 -27.17 13.46 39.22
C PHE A 262 -25.86 13.88 39.91
N PRO A 263 -24.70 13.38 39.44
CA PRO A 263 -23.41 13.79 39.95
C PRO A 263 -23.15 15.27 39.62
N THR A 264 -22.55 15.99 40.56
CA THR A 264 -22.17 17.40 40.38
C THR A 264 -20.95 17.56 39.49
N GLU A 265 -20.04 16.58 39.48
CA GLU A 265 -18.82 16.59 38.67
C GLU A 265 -18.59 15.24 37.97
N ILE A 266 -18.25 15.29 36.69
CA ILE A 266 -17.97 14.09 35.89
C ILE A 266 -16.75 13.30 36.38
N ASN A 267 -15.80 13.96 37.06
CA ASN A 267 -14.60 13.32 37.63
C ASN A 267 -14.91 12.23 38.66
N SER A 268 -16.04 12.36 39.36
CA SER A 268 -16.51 11.37 40.32
C SER A 268 -16.93 10.04 39.68
N ILE A 269 -17.23 10.07 38.38
CA ILE A 269 -17.67 8.95 37.55
C ILE A 269 -16.49 8.41 36.75
N THR A 270 -15.74 9.29 36.10
CA THR A 270 -14.63 8.90 35.20
C THR A 270 -13.50 8.17 35.92
N SER A 271 -13.31 8.43 37.22
CA SER A 271 -12.35 7.70 38.05
C SER A 271 -12.68 6.22 38.27
N LYS A 272 -13.95 5.82 38.08
CA LYS A 272 -14.40 4.42 38.16
C LYS A 272 -14.36 3.69 36.81
N LEU A 273 -14.22 4.44 35.71
CA LEU A 273 -14.20 3.90 34.36
C LEU A 273 -12.84 3.27 34.05
N GLU A 274 -12.83 1.95 33.83
CA GLU A 274 -11.68 1.26 33.24
C GLU A 274 -11.48 1.73 31.80
N SER A 275 -10.58 2.70 31.64
CA SER A 275 -10.34 3.38 30.38
C SER A 275 -8.91 3.22 29.87
N ASN A 276 -8.79 2.93 28.58
CA ASN A 276 -7.52 2.90 27.87
C ASN A 276 -6.96 4.33 27.64
N ILE A 277 -5.73 4.44 27.14
CA ILE A 277 -5.04 5.74 26.98
C ILE A 277 -5.81 6.69 26.06
N ILE A 278 -6.39 6.19 24.97
CA ILE A 278 -7.10 7.02 23.99
C ILE A 278 -8.44 7.48 24.56
N GLU A 279 -9.17 6.59 25.24
CA GLU A 279 -10.42 6.91 25.93
C GLU A 279 -10.22 8.00 26.99
N ARG A 280 -9.14 7.93 27.77
CA ARG A 280 -8.81 8.96 28.77
C ARG A 280 -8.60 10.34 28.14
N ILE A 281 -7.83 10.39 27.05
CA ILE A 281 -7.60 11.64 26.31
C ILE A 281 -8.92 12.23 25.80
N PHE A 282 -9.86 11.39 25.39
CA PHE A 282 -11.17 11.85 24.97
C PHE A 282 -12.05 12.32 26.14
N ILE A 283 -12.05 11.59 27.28
CA ILE A 283 -12.79 11.97 28.49
C ILE A 283 -12.42 13.39 28.96
N GLU A 284 -11.14 13.75 28.87
CA GLU A 284 -10.66 15.10 29.21
C GLU A 284 -11.23 16.22 28.32
N GLN A 285 -11.81 15.88 27.17
CA GLN A 285 -12.43 16.81 26.21
C GLN A 285 -13.95 16.94 26.39
N ILE A 286 -14.51 16.28 27.40
CA ILE A 286 -15.95 16.24 27.67
C ILE A 286 -16.34 17.34 28.66
N ASP A 287 -17.24 18.21 28.21
CA ASP A 287 -17.94 19.19 29.03
C ASP A 287 -19.25 18.56 29.56
N TYR A 288 -19.37 18.42 30.88
CA TYR A 288 -20.57 17.89 31.55
C TYR A 288 -21.35 19.00 32.25
N LYS A 289 -22.68 19.02 32.07
CA LYS A 289 -23.59 19.97 32.73
C LYS A 289 -24.74 19.22 33.39
N PRO A 290 -24.80 19.17 34.73
CA PRO A 290 -25.97 18.64 35.42
C PRO A 290 -27.14 19.63 35.32
N LEU A 291 -28.34 19.12 35.09
CA LEU A 291 -29.61 19.85 35.12
C LEU A 291 -30.49 19.28 36.24
N ASP A 292 -31.51 20.03 36.69
CA ASP A 292 -32.33 19.63 37.86
C ASP A 292 -32.95 18.23 37.73
N ASN A 293 -33.34 17.84 36.51
CA ASN A 293 -33.93 16.53 36.19
C ASN A 293 -33.24 15.82 35.01
N ASP A 294 -32.10 16.32 34.56
CA ASP A 294 -31.39 15.76 33.39
C ASP A 294 -29.88 16.05 33.44
N TYR A 295 -29.14 15.67 32.41
CA TYR A 295 -27.74 16.03 32.20
C TYR A 295 -27.45 16.25 30.72
N GLU A 296 -26.50 17.13 30.42
CA GLU A 296 -25.93 17.28 29.08
C GLU A 296 -24.45 16.88 29.08
N ILE A 297 -24.07 16.10 28.06
CA ILE A 297 -22.69 15.79 27.76
C ILE A 297 -22.36 16.41 26.40
N GLU A 298 -21.38 17.29 26.37
CA GLU A 298 -20.82 17.89 25.16
C GLU A 298 -19.36 17.48 25.01
N ALA A 299 -18.90 17.24 23.79
CA ALA A 299 -17.48 16.99 23.53
C ALA A 299 -17.00 17.74 22.29
N THR A 300 -15.71 18.07 22.28
CA THR A 300 -15.06 18.63 21.09
C THR A 300 -14.53 17.48 20.23
N MET A 301 -15.14 17.26 19.07
CA MET A 301 -14.76 16.20 18.13
C MET A 301 -13.55 16.60 17.29
N ILE A 302 -13.02 15.65 16.49
CA ILE A 302 -11.99 15.93 15.47
C ILE A 302 -12.45 17.09 14.56
N PHE A 303 -11.49 17.97 14.22
CA PHE A 303 -11.70 19.26 13.54
C PHE A 303 -12.41 20.34 14.37
N GLY A 304 -12.53 20.17 15.68
CA GLY A 304 -13.01 21.21 16.60
C GLY A 304 -14.52 21.43 16.58
N LYS A 305 -15.29 20.50 16.01
CA LYS A 305 -16.76 20.56 16.05
C LYS A 305 -17.26 20.08 17.41
N ARG A 306 -18.03 20.91 18.10
CA ARG A 306 -18.73 20.48 19.32
C ARG A 306 -19.96 19.65 18.96
N LYS A 307 -20.16 18.55 19.68
CA LYS A 307 -21.33 17.68 19.55
C LYS A 307 -21.94 17.40 20.92
N LYS A 308 -23.26 17.18 20.95
CA LYS A 308 -24.01 16.75 22.14
C LYS A 308 -24.25 15.25 22.08
N TYR A 309 -24.07 14.56 23.21
CA TYR A 309 -24.40 13.13 23.27
C TYR A 309 -25.92 12.96 23.43
N ASP A 310 -26.54 12.25 22.49
CA ASP A 310 -27.95 11.87 22.55
C ASP A 310 -28.07 10.51 23.23
N LYS A 311 -28.28 10.54 24.55
CA LYS A 311 -28.45 9.34 25.38
C LYS A 311 -29.57 8.39 24.92
N ASN A 312 -30.58 8.87 24.19
CA ASN A 312 -31.68 8.02 23.73
C ASN A 312 -31.29 7.18 22.52
N ASN A 313 -30.39 7.71 21.69
CA ASN A 313 -29.96 7.10 20.44
C ASN A 313 -28.53 6.53 20.53
N GLY A 314 -27.80 6.81 21.60
CA GLY A 314 -26.45 6.31 21.85
C GLY A 314 -25.38 6.98 20.99
N GLU A 315 -25.64 8.18 20.43
CA GLU A 315 -24.79 8.80 19.40
C GLU A 315 -24.49 10.28 19.68
N TRP A 316 -23.38 10.80 19.14
CA TRP A 316 -23.02 12.22 19.19
C TRP A 316 -23.63 13.01 18.02
N ARG A 317 -24.47 14.01 18.32
CA ARG A 317 -25.17 14.88 17.36
C ARG A 317 -24.56 16.27 17.23
#